data_AF-A0A397JHB6-F1
#
_entry.id   AF-A0A397JHB6-F1
#
_cell.length_a   1.000
_cell.length_b   1.000
_cell.length_c   1.000
_cell.angle_alpha   90.00
_cell.angle_beta   90.00
_cell.angle_gamma   90.00
#
_symmetry.space_group_name_H-M   'P 1'
#
loop_
_entity.id
_entity.type
_entity.pdbx_description
1 polymer ?
#
loop_
_entity_poly.entity_id
_entity_poly.type
_entity_poly.pdbx_seq_one_letter_code
_entity_poly.pdbx_strand_id
1 'polypeptide(L)'
;MEGRQIANLLIYSVYFVLNLGERPKRENFSYMQLRKDCQFTFKSHQIMKKELLHNPAELDKEVKRKLDNINWPITDELEGGEFFRILDIFKTHYYFNRIPVTYYRTKPDLPGNPRDLDKLITCKGKFPITDSQEMANLEKYKSELRRYYMLDRRLLQSYIQIADERKPLPNDYKEIRGECANYLLWKYTVINNFTYGVRHSKKEFRENYLISGKIEKLRKEYIFSGLPATYFYQPSNLPLNTNVVTMPNHIKLPIRDKKDIRILIDVPEAGVQLPINRADLKYEGKEVLSSVDTVITEMVKKTEEVMVLPITDRVKVSNIIKLLHKFYNFKYLPSEFFHIPAIANPVFSIPVTQIQNPNAKIPNAKSQFQMPNPNYF
;
A
#
# COMPACT_ATOMS: atom_id res chain seq x y z
N MET A 1 -6.12 27.26 4.14
CA MET A 1 -7.54 26.87 4.04
C MET A 1 -8.07 27.43 2.74
N GLU A 2 -8.68 26.61 1.88
CA GLU A 2 -9.24 27.14 0.63
C GLU A 2 -10.39 28.11 0.92
N GLY A 3 -10.56 29.15 0.09
CA GLY A 3 -11.63 30.14 0.28
C GLY A 3 -13.03 29.52 0.42
N ARG A 4 -13.27 28.35 -0.20
CA ARG A 4 -14.51 27.57 -0.05
C ARG A 4 -14.68 26.97 1.35
N GLN A 5 -13.59 26.50 1.97
CA GLN A 5 -13.61 25.97 3.34
C GLN A 5 -13.82 27.08 4.35
N ILE A 6 -13.21 28.26 4.14
CA ILE A 6 -13.42 29.45 4.97
C ILE A 6 -14.86 29.93 4.88
N ALA A 7 -15.39 30.03 3.65
CA ALA A 7 -16.79 30.37 3.44
C ALA A 7 -17.73 29.38 4.14
N ASN A 8 -17.48 28.08 4.03
CA ASN A 8 -18.28 27.08 4.73
C ASN A 8 -18.20 27.24 6.24
N LEU A 9 -17.01 27.47 6.81
CA LEU A 9 -16.86 27.70 8.24
C LEU A 9 -17.65 28.92 8.70
N LEU A 10 -17.53 30.06 7.99
CA LEU A 10 -18.30 31.28 8.27
C LEU A 10 -19.80 31.04 8.19
N ILE A 11 -20.26 30.28 7.20
CA ILE A 11 -21.68 29.91 7.04
C ILE A 11 -22.14 29.09 8.23
N TYR A 12 -21.36 28.08 8.65
CA TYR A 12 -21.70 27.25 9.79
C TYR A 12 -21.71 28.05 11.10
N SER A 13 -20.73 28.92 11.32
CA SER A 13 -20.68 29.80 12.50
C SER A 13 -21.93 30.70 12.59
N VAL A 14 -22.33 31.33 11.48
CA VAL A 14 -23.54 32.18 11.44
C VAL A 14 -24.80 31.35 11.69
N TYR A 15 -24.87 30.11 11.18
CA TYR A 15 -26.06 29.27 11.30
C TYR A 15 -26.26 28.68 12.71
N PHE A 16 -25.16 28.44 13.43
CA PHE A 16 -25.20 27.86 14.78
C PHE A 16 -25.26 28.89 15.90
N VAL A 17 -24.78 30.11 15.67
CA VAL A 17 -24.83 31.19 16.68
C VAL A 17 -26.19 31.88 16.73
N LEU A 18 -26.90 31.97 15.59
CA LEU A 18 -28.19 32.65 15.51
C LEU A 18 -29.36 31.72 15.84
N ASN A 19 -30.34 32.23 16.60
CA ASN A 19 -31.59 31.53 16.87
C ASN A 19 -32.37 31.30 15.58
N LEU A 20 -33.24 30.29 15.57
CA LEU A 20 -33.91 29.81 14.35
C LEU A 20 -34.67 30.90 13.57
N GLY A 21 -35.23 31.90 14.27
CA GLY A 21 -35.92 33.05 13.67
C GLY A 21 -35.02 34.20 13.21
N GLU A 22 -33.76 34.23 13.65
CA GLU A 22 -32.77 35.28 13.34
C GLU A 22 -31.87 34.89 12.18
N ARG A 23 -31.93 33.63 11.72
CA ARG A 23 -31.13 33.14 10.61
C ARG A 23 -31.50 33.88 9.33
N PRO A 24 -30.51 34.39 8.58
CA PRO A 24 -30.80 35.06 7.33
C PRO A 24 -31.47 34.09 6.34
N LYS A 25 -32.61 34.49 5.79
CA LYS A 25 -33.26 33.76 4.71
C LYS A 25 -32.36 33.77 3.47
N ARG A 26 -32.46 32.72 2.64
CA ARG A 26 -31.65 32.56 1.42
C ARG A 26 -31.74 33.76 0.45
N GLU A 27 -32.88 34.43 0.47
CA GLU A 27 -33.20 35.65 -0.28
C GLU A 27 -32.45 36.89 0.23
N ASN A 28 -32.12 36.93 1.52
CA ASN A 28 -31.41 38.05 2.16
C ASN A 28 -29.89 37.82 2.24
N PHE A 29 -29.44 36.57 2.16
CA PHE A 29 -28.02 36.22 2.22
C PHE A 29 -27.69 35.07 1.26
N SER A 30 -27.04 35.41 0.14
CA SER A 30 -26.63 34.41 -0.84
C SER A 30 -25.35 33.72 -0.40
N TYR A 31 -25.51 32.55 0.23
CA TYR A 31 -24.40 31.66 0.58
C TYR A 31 -23.50 31.30 -0.61
N MET A 32 -24.09 31.25 -1.81
CA MET A 32 -23.34 31.02 -3.05
C MET A 32 -22.50 32.23 -3.43
N GLN A 33 -23.01 33.45 -3.22
CA GLN A 33 -22.25 34.67 -3.45
C GLN A 33 -21.12 34.80 -2.42
N LEU A 34 -21.37 34.57 -1.13
CA LEU A 34 -20.31 34.55 -0.11
C LEU A 34 -19.21 33.53 -0.45
N ARG A 35 -19.58 32.32 -0.87
CA ARG A 35 -18.60 31.31 -1.30
C ARG A 35 -17.77 31.81 -2.49
N LYS A 36 -18.39 32.45 -3.49
CA LYS A 36 -17.70 33.04 -4.63
C LYS A 36 -16.79 34.19 -4.20
N ASP A 37 -17.25 35.07 -3.31
CA ASP A 37 -16.52 36.24 -2.86
C ASP A 37 -15.35 35.85 -1.96
N CYS A 38 -15.52 34.90 -1.04
CA CYS A 38 -14.41 34.33 -0.29
C CYS A 38 -13.45 33.61 -1.23
N GLN A 39 -13.94 32.79 -2.16
CA GLN A 39 -13.07 32.12 -3.11
C GLN A 39 -12.29 33.13 -3.98
N PHE A 40 -12.92 34.22 -4.43
CA PHE A 40 -12.29 35.28 -5.20
C PHE A 40 -11.31 36.08 -4.37
N THR A 41 -11.69 36.53 -3.17
CA THR A 41 -10.85 37.33 -2.26
C THR A 41 -9.64 36.54 -1.78
N PHE A 42 -9.83 35.28 -1.41
CA PHE A 42 -8.71 34.44 -1.00
C PHE A 42 -7.86 33.98 -2.18
N LYS A 43 -8.45 33.85 -3.40
CA LYS A 43 -7.66 33.66 -4.63
C LYS A 43 -6.93 34.92 -5.05
N SER A 44 -7.49 36.12 -4.89
CA SER A 44 -6.82 37.37 -5.25
C SER A 44 -5.64 37.67 -4.31
N HIS A 45 -5.76 37.30 -3.03
CA HIS A 45 -4.63 37.27 -2.11
C HIS A 45 -3.58 36.20 -2.46
N GLN A 46 -3.95 35.12 -3.17
CA GLN A 46 -2.98 34.18 -3.76
C GLN A 46 -2.35 34.76 -5.03
N ILE A 47 -3.11 35.48 -5.87
CA ILE A 47 -2.64 36.09 -7.12
C ILE A 47 -1.59 37.18 -6.87
N MET A 48 -1.64 37.88 -5.73
CA MET A 48 -0.63 38.88 -5.39
C MET A 48 0.68 38.30 -4.83
N LYS A 49 0.69 37.02 -4.44
CA LYS A 49 1.91 36.37 -3.93
C LYS A 49 2.66 35.73 -5.07
N LYS A 50 3.98 35.88 -5.07
CA LYS A 50 4.84 35.13 -5.99
C LYS A 50 4.72 33.63 -5.68
N GLU A 51 4.83 32.80 -6.71
CA GLU A 51 4.94 31.36 -6.50
C GLU A 51 6.23 31.03 -5.73
N LEU A 52 6.17 30.05 -4.82
CA LEU A 52 7.37 29.58 -4.12
C LEU A 52 8.33 28.96 -5.14
N LEU A 53 9.51 29.56 -5.27
CA LEU A 53 10.54 29.12 -6.20
C LEU A 53 10.98 27.68 -5.92
N HIS A 54 11.46 26.97 -6.94
CA HIS A 54 11.94 25.61 -6.77
C HIS A 54 13.29 25.56 -6.06
N ASN A 55 14.12 26.61 -6.14
CA ASN A 55 15.45 26.63 -5.54
C ASN A 55 15.44 27.53 -4.28
N PRO A 56 15.73 27.01 -3.08
CA PRO A 56 15.74 27.82 -1.86
C PRO A 56 16.81 28.93 -1.87
N ALA A 57 17.86 28.78 -2.68
CA ALA A 57 18.88 29.82 -2.85
C ALA A 57 18.33 31.09 -3.52
N GLU A 58 17.16 31.03 -4.17
CA GLU A 58 16.55 32.16 -4.87
C GLU A 58 15.49 32.90 -4.02
N LEU A 59 15.26 32.48 -2.77
CA LEU A 59 14.33 33.15 -1.87
C LEU A 59 14.68 34.63 -1.68
N ASP A 60 13.64 35.47 -1.63
CA ASP A 60 13.76 36.90 -1.33
C ASP A 60 14.54 37.11 -0.01
N LYS A 61 15.43 38.13 0.02
CA LYS A 61 16.34 38.40 1.16
C LYS A 61 15.62 38.52 2.50
N GLU A 62 14.41 39.10 2.50
CA GLU A 62 13.61 39.24 3.72
C GLU A 62 13.21 37.88 4.30
N VAL A 63 12.82 36.93 3.44
CA VAL A 63 12.42 35.58 3.84
C VAL A 63 13.61 34.84 4.42
N LYS A 64 14.77 34.92 3.76
CA LYS A 64 16.03 34.32 4.27
C LYS A 64 16.35 34.82 5.67
N ARG A 65 16.32 36.14 5.89
CA ARG A 65 16.53 36.74 7.23
C ARG A 65 15.55 36.23 8.30
N LYS A 66 14.29 35.92 7.94
CA LYS A 66 13.32 35.33 8.88
C LYS A 66 13.62 33.86 9.16
N LEU A 67 14.14 33.14 8.17
CA LEU A 67 14.54 31.74 8.31
C LEU A 67 15.87 31.57 9.06
N ASP A 68 16.78 32.55 9.04
CA ASP A 68 18.07 32.48 9.74
C ASP A 68 17.94 32.30 11.27
N ASN A 69 16.76 32.61 11.83
CA ASN A 69 16.44 32.42 13.26
C ASN A 69 15.73 31.08 13.54
N ILE A 70 15.68 30.17 12.57
CA ILE A 70 15.02 28.86 12.63
C ILE A 70 16.00 27.83 12.06
N ASN A 71 15.94 26.59 12.54
CA ASN A 71 16.66 25.50 11.90
C ASN A 71 16.12 25.29 10.46
N TRP A 72 16.88 25.78 9.47
CA TRP A 72 16.57 25.71 8.05
C TRP A 72 17.84 25.28 7.30
N PRO A 73 17.79 24.35 6.32
CA PRO A 73 16.63 23.75 5.62
C PRO A 73 15.75 22.80 6.45
N ILE A 74 14.56 22.45 5.93
CA ILE A 74 13.60 21.55 6.60
C ILE A 74 14.21 20.16 6.79
N THR A 75 14.28 19.71 8.04
CA THR A 75 14.69 18.36 8.44
C THR A 75 13.51 17.61 9.05
N ASP A 76 13.50 16.27 9.00
CA ASP A 76 12.46 15.48 9.68
C ASP A 76 12.53 15.59 11.22
N GLU A 77 13.66 16.09 11.74
CA GLU A 77 13.89 16.33 13.16
C GLU A 77 13.36 17.67 13.65
N LEU A 78 12.78 18.51 12.77
CA LEU A 78 12.16 19.76 13.22
C LEU A 78 11.12 19.42 14.29
N GLU A 79 11.33 19.94 15.50
CA GLU A 79 10.30 19.89 16.53
C GLU A 79 9.05 20.53 15.94
N GLY A 80 7.88 19.90 16.14
CA GLY A 80 6.69 20.17 15.32
C GLY A 80 6.35 21.65 15.15
N GLY A 81 6.68 22.50 16.12
CA GLY A 81 6.53 23.95 16.03
C GLY A 81 7.39 24.64 14.96
N GLU A 82 8.64 24.23 14.74
CA GLU A 82 9.56 24.88 13.79
C GLU A 82 9.10 24.72 12.34
N PHE A 83 8.61 23.53 11.98
CA PHE A 83 8.05 23.29 10.65
C PHE A 83 6.85 24.21 10.36
N PHE A 84 5.96 24.40 11.34
CA PHE A 84 4.83 25.32 11.18
C PHE A 84 5.28 26.78 11.08
N ARG A 85 6.32 27.19 11.83
CA ARG A 85 6.90 28.54 11.70
C ARG A 85 7.47 28.77 10.29
N ILE A 86 8.19 27.80 9.72
CA ILE A 86 8.70 27.86 8.34
C ILE A 86 7.52 27.98 7.35
N LEU A 87 6.49 27.15 7.53
CA LEU A 87 5.29 27.20 6.69
C LEU A 87 4.58 28.55 6.77
N ASP A 88 4.48 29.16 7.95
CA ASP A 88 3.83 30.45 8.13
C ASP A 88 4.62 31.58 7.49
N ILE A 89 5.96 31.55 7.58
CA ILE A 89 6.84 32.47 6.85
C ILE A 89 6.60 32.31 5.35
N PHE A 90 6.63 31.09 4.82
CA PHE A 90 6.41 30.88 3.39
C PHE A 90 5.01 31.28 2.95
N LYS A 91 3.96 30.92 3.69
CA LYS A 91 2.57 31.29 3.36
C LYS A 91 2.34 32.80 3.42
N THR A 92 3.12 33.53 4.20
CA THR A 92 3.03 35.00 4.28
C THR A 92 3.51 35.64 2.98
N HIS A 93 4.59 35.10 2.39
CA HIS A 93 5.29 35.71 1.25
C HIS A 93 5.03 35.05 -0.11
N TYR A 94 4.71 33.77 -0.13
CA TYR A 94 4.58 32.97 -1.34
C TYR A 94 3.26 32.20 -1.38
N TYR A 95 2.85 31.85 -2.60
CA TYR A 95 1.82 30.86 -2.85
C TYR A 95 2.45 29.53 -3.27
N PHE A 96 1.98 28.42 -2.69
CA PHE A 96 2.38 27.07 -3.06
C PHE A 96 1.33 26.06 -2.58
N ASN A 97 1.17 24.99 -3.36
CA ASN A 97 0.33 23.85 -2.95
C ASN A 97 1.12 22.83 -2.12
N ARG A 98 2.41 22.68 -2.42
CA ARG A 98 3.36 21.80 -1.73
C ARG A 98 4.72 22.49 -1.70
N ILE A 99 5.48 22.26 -0.63
CA ILE A 99 6.87 22.75 -0.57
C ILE A 99 7.70 21.89 -1.53
N PRO A 100 8.54 22.48 -2.41
CA PRO A 100 9.45 21.73 -3.27
C PRO A 100 10.40 20.83 -2.48
N VAL A 101 10.81 19.68 -3.04
CA VAL A 101 11.67 18.70 -2.34
C VAL A 101 13.05 19.27 -2.00
N THR A 102 13.55 20.21 -2.81
CA THR A 102 14.80 20.97 -2.61
C THR A 102 14.84 21.81 -1.33
N TYR A 103 13.68 22.08 -0.71
CA TYR A 103 13.57 22.80 0.56
C TYR A 103 13.80 21.89 1.77
N TYR A 104 13.82 20.58 1.53
CA TYR A 104 14.14 19.57 2.53
C TYR A 104 15.62 19.23 2.43
N ARG A 105 16.28 19.12 3.59
CA ARG A 105 17.64 18.61 3.63
C ARG A 105 17.62 17.14 3.25
N THR A 106 18.24 16.79 2.12
CA THR A 106 18.46 15.39 1.77
C THR A 106 19.33 14.77 2.85
N LYS A 107 18.83 13.70 3.47
CA LYS A 107 19.63 12.92 4.42
C LYS A 107 20.69 12.15 3.64
N PRO A 108 21.88 11.93 4.22
CA PRO A 108 22.84 11.02 3.62
C PRO A 108 22.25 9.61 3.54
N ASP A 109 22.72 8.82 2.58
CA ASP A 109 22.40 7.40 2.51
C ASP A 109 22.92 6.66 3.74
N LEU A 110 22.21 5.62 4.16
CA LEU A 110 22.68 4.74 5.23
C LEU A 110 24.04 4.14 4.82
N PRO A 111 25.10 4.27 5.63
CA PRO A 111 26.40 3.71 5.28
C PRO A 111 26.32 2.20 5.12
N GLY A 112 27.07 1.63 4.18
CA GLY A 112 27.06 0.19 3.95
C GLY A 112 27.56 -0.62 5.15
N ASN A 113 28.47 -0.05 5.94
CA ASN A 113 29.05 -0.66 7.14
C ASN A 113 28.51 0.03 8.41
N PRO A 114 27.91 -0.71 9.36
CA PRO A 114 27.36 -0.12 10.59
C PRO A 114 28.40 0.58 11.47
N ARG A 115 29.69 0.28 11.32
CA ARG A 115 30.76 0.98 12.06
C ARG A 115 30.91 2.44 11.64
N ASP A 116 30.48 2.78 10.44
CA ASP A 116 30.57 4.12 9.85
C ASP A 116 29.37 5.01 10.21
N LEU A 117 28.41 4.48 10.99
CA LEU A 117 27.32 5.27 11.56
C LEU A 117 27.87 6.45 12.39
N ASP A 118 27.13 7.55 12.45
CA ASP A 118 27.47 8.69 13.32
C ASP A 118 27.52 8.25 14.80
N LYS A 119 28.47 8.81 15.55
CA LYS A 119 28.64 8.56 16.99
C LYS A 119 27.46 9.08 17.81
N LEU A 120 26.68 10.02 17.28
CA LEU A 120 25.46 10.56 17.90
C LEU A 120 24.31 9.55 17.97
N ILE A 121 24.38 8.46 17.20
CA ILE A 121 23.33 7.43 17.20
C ILE A 121 23.51 6.49 18.38
N THR A 122 22.53 6.45 19.26
CA THR A 122 22.55 5.64 20.48
C THR A 122 22.60 4.14 20.16
N CYS A 123 21.85 3.70 19.15
CA CYS A 123 21.85 2.30 18.72
C CYS A 123 23.07 1.89 17.87
N LYS A 124 24.06 2.76 17.61
CA LYS A 124 25.27 2.40 16.83
C LYS A 124 25.96 1.15 17.39
N GLY A 125 26.11 1.06 18.71
CA GLY A 125 26.75 -0.08 19.38
C GLY A 125 25.94 -1.39 19.35
N LYS A 126 24.71 -1.37 18.83
CA LYS A 126 23.84 -2.54 18.67
C LYS A 126 23.96 -3.19 17.30
N PHE A 127 24.72 -2.58 16.39
CA PHE A 127 24.94 -3.11 15.04
C PHE A 127 26.34 -3.73 14.87
N PRO A 128 26.46 -4.82 14.11
CA PRO A 128 25.36 -5.60 13.55
C PRO A 128 24.54 -6.31 14.64
N ILE A 129 23.23 -6.43 14.43
CA ILE A 129 22.35 -7.15 15.36
C ILE A 129 22.67 -8.64 15.21
N THR A 130 23.30 -9.20 16.23
CA THR A 130 23.65 -10.63 16.29
C THR A 130 22.68 -11.44 17.14
N ASP A 131 22.04 -10.80 18.12
CA ASP A 131 21.09 -11.45 19.04
C ASP A 131 19.65 -11.37 18.51
N SER A 132 18.96 -12.51 18.53
CA SER A 132 17.55 -12.63 18.17
C SER A 132 16.64 -11.84 19.12
N GLN A 133 17.01 -11.68 20.40
CA GLN A 133 16.20 -10.86 21.33
C GLN A 133 16.20 -9.38 20.95
N GLU A 134 17.35 -8.86 20.50
CA GLU A 134 17.49 -7.46 20.06
C GLU A 134 16.70 -7.15 18.78
N MET A 135 16.29 -8.17 18.02
CA MET A 135 15.38 -7.97 16.87
C MET A 135 14.02 -7.42 17.27
N ALA A 136 13.57 -7.64 18.51
CA ALA A 136 12.35 -7.02 19.02
C ALA A 136 12.45 -5.47 19.04
N ASN A 137 13.67 -4.93 19.15
CA ASN A 137 13.96 -3.50 19.16
C ASN A 137 14.20 -2.92 17.75
N LEU A 138 14.13 -3.72 16.69
CA LEU A 138 14.52 -3.32 15.33
C LEU A 138 13.77 -2.07 14.83
N GLU A 139 12.46 -1.96 15.06
CA GLU A 139 11.69 -0.79 14.61
C GLU A 139 12.07 0.49 15.38
N LYS A 140 12.48 0.37 16.64
CA LYS A 140 13.03 1.48 17.41
C LYS A 140 14.36 1.95 16.81
N TYR A 141 15.25 1.01 16.47
CA TYR A 141 16.53 1.33 15.84
C TYR A 141 16.35 1.94 14.45
N LYS A 142 15.46 1.40 13.62
CA LYS A 142 15.11 2.00 12.32
C LYS A 142 14.56 3.42 12.48
N SER A 143 13.72 3.65 13.49
CA SER A 143 13.17 4.97 13.75
C SER A 143 14.25 5.98 14.14
N GLU A 144 15.25 5.56 14.93
CA GLU A 144 16.42 6.38 15.24
C GLU A 144 17.29 6.62 14.00
N LEU A 145 17.62 5.59 13.23
CA LEU A 145 18.40 5.71 11.98
C LEU A 145 17.73 6.63 10.96
N ARG A 146 16.40 6.55 10.83
CA ARG A 146 15.62 7.43 9.95
C ARG A 146 15.75 8.90 10.31
N ARG A 147 16.14 9.26 11.52
CA ARG A 147 16.36 10.67 11.90
C ARG A 147 17.58 11.24 11.18
N TYR A 148 18.63 10.43 11.01
CA TYR A 148 19.92 10.84 10.47
C TYR A 148 20.15 10.43 9.00
N TYR A 149 19.55 9.34 8.53
CA TYR A 149 19.83 8.75 7.21
C TYR A 149 18.57 8.48 6.39
N MET A 150 18.74 8.43 5.06
CA MET A 150 17.76 7.82 4.17
C MET A 150 17.78 6.30 4.38
N LEU A 151 16.66 5.77 4.87
CA LEU A 151 16.54 4.36 5.21
C LEU A 151 15.57 3.66 4.26
N ASP A 152 16.07 2.63 3.58
CA ASP A 152 15.22 1.72 2.82
C ASP A 152 14.22 0.98 3.73
N ARG A 153 13.18 0.41 3.09
CA ARG A 153 12.17 -0.37 3.81
C ARG A 153 12.79 -1.57 4.56
N ARG A 154 13.86 -2.13 4.01
CA ARG A 154 14.64 -3.22 4.61
C ARG A 154 16.02 -2.69 4.99
N LEU A 155 16.49 -3.09 6.17
CA LEU A 155 17.84 -2.76 6.60
C LEU A 155 18.85 -3.59 5.80
N LEU A 156 20.03 -3.04 5.53
CA LEU A 156 21.09 -3.77 4.84
C LEU A 156 21.50 -5.02 5.63
N GLN A 157 21.86 -6.09 4.93
CA GLN A 157 22.26 -7.36 5.55
C GLN A 157 23.49 -7.19 6.47
N SER A 158 24.37 -6.22 6.17
CA SER A 158 25.52 -5.87 7.02
C SER A 158 25.13 -5.40 8.42
N TYR A 159 23.89 -4.95 8.63
CA TYR A 159 23.37 -4.52 9.93
C TYR A 159 22.68 -5.65 10.70
N ILE A 160 22.42 -6.80 10.08
CA ILE A 160 21.74 -7.94 10.71
C ILE A 160 22.57 -9.19 10.46
N GLN A 161 23.33 -9.59 11.47
CA GLN A 161 24.19 -10.77 11.46
C GLN A 161 23.74 -11.75 12.53
N ILE A 162 22.46 -12.11 12.49
CA ILE A 162 21.96 -13.17 13.37
C ILE A 162 22.59 -14.46 12.87
N ALA A 163 23.54 -14.98 13.64
CA ALA A 163 24.05 -16.32 13.42
C ALA A 163 22.85 -17.26 13.61
N ASP A 164 22.37 -17.79 12.50
CA ASP A 164 21.25 -18.69 12.55
C ASP A 164 21.77 -20.05 13.02
N GLU A 165 21.78 -20.27 14.34
CA GLU A 165 22.24 -21.52 14.96
C GLU A 165 21.32 -22.70 14.62
N ARG A 166 20.18 -22.44 14.00
CA ARG A 166 19.24 -23.46 13.56
C ARG A 166 19.87 -24.32 12.47
N LYS A 167 19.49 -25.59 12.46
CA LYS A 167 19.97 -26.55 11.45
C LYS A 167 19.18 -26.34 10.15
N PRO A 168 19.73 -26.64 8.97
CA PRO A 168 18.91 -26.71 7.77
C PRO A 168 17.80 -27.74 7.99
N LEU A 169 16.58 -27.44 7.52
CA LEU A 169 15.49 -28.40 7.58
C LEU A 169 15.86 -29.65 6.74
N PRO A 170 15.80 -30.87 7.30
CA PRO A 170 16.07 -32.08 6.55
C PRO A 170 15.17 -32.22 5.31
N ASN A 171 15.66 -32.90 4.27
CA ASN A 171 14.84 -33.18 3.09
C ASN A 171 13.82 -34.29 3.36
N ASP A 172 14.11 -35.24 4.26
CA ASP A 172 13.15 -36.25 4.69
C ASP A 172 12.58 -35.88 6.06
N TYR A 173 11.25 -35.78 6.15
CA TYR A 173 10.56 -35.47 7.40
C TYR A 173 10.82 -36.51 8.51
N LYS A 174 11.19 -37.74 8.14
CA LYS A 174 11.57 -38.81 9.07
C LYS A 174 12.87 -38.53 9.82
N GLU A 175 13.73 -37.67 9.29
CA GLU A 175 14.98 -37.28 9.93
C GLU A 175 14.78 -36.25 11.05
N ILE A 176 13.60 -35.62 11.12
CA ILE A 176 13.25 -34.75 12.25
C ILE A 176 13.09 -35.61 13.50
N ARG A 177 13.91 -35.35 14.52
CA ARG A 177 13.88 -36.03 15.82
C ARG A 177 13.22 -35.14 16.88
N GLY A 178 12.90 -35.74 18.03
CA GLY A 178 12.40 -35.03 19.21
C GLY A 178 10.94 -34.58 19.09
N GLU A 179 10.56 -33.53 19.82
CA GLU A 179 9.18 -33.01 19.83
C GLU A 179 8.70 -32.57 18.45
N CYS A 180 9.63 -32.14 17.59
CA CYS A 180 9.32 -31.71 16.23
C CYS A 180 8.74 -32.81 15.33
N ALA A 181 9.09 -34.08 15.60
CA ALA A 181 8.56 -35.23 14.86
C ALA A 181 7.03 -35.35 15.01
N ASN A 182 6.49 -35.01 16.18
CA ASN A 182 5.06 -35.08 16.48
C ASN A 182 4.25 -34.01 15.71
N TYR A 183 4.91 -32.93 15.26
CA TYR A 183 4.24 -31.87 14.49
C TYR A 183 4.09 -32.25 13.00
N LEU A 184 4.79 -33.28 12.52
CA LEU A 184 4.82 -33.71 11.12
C LEU A 184 3.84 -34.83 10.76
N LEU A 185 3.13 -35.42 11.73
CA LEU A 185 1.96 -36.26 11.43
C LEU A 185 0.79 -35.38 10.96
N TRP A 186 0.88 -34.88 9.73
CA TRP A 186 -0.21 -34.23 9.02
C TRP A 186 -1.08 -35.36 8.48
N LYS A 187 -1.74 -36.10 9.38
CA LYS A 187 -2.75 -37.07 8.96
C LYS A 187 -3.78 -36.32 8.13
N TYR A 188 -4.11 -36.92 6.99
CA TYR A 188 -5.04 -36.56 5.91
C TYR A 188 -6.21 -35.60 6.17
N THR A 189 -6.68 -35.45 7.41
CA THR A 189 -7.92 -34.75 7.73
C THR A 189 -7.89 -33.25 7.44
N VAL A 190 -6.71 -32.62 7.36
CA VAL A 190 -6.66 -31.15 7.29
C VAL A 190 -6.51 -30.61 5.86
N ILE A 191 -5.87 -31.34 4.94
CA ILE A 191 -5.53 -30.80 3.60
C ILE A 191 -6.75 -30.73 2.67
N ASN A 192 -7.73 -31.64 2.80
CA ASN A 192 -8.95 -31.60 1.97
C ASN A 192 -9.87 -30.40 2.24
N ASN A 193 -9.65 -29.66 3.33
CA ASN A 193 -10.43 -28.45 3.65
C ASN A 193 -9.75 -27.15 3.19
N PHE A 194 -8.53 -27.21 2.62
CA PHE A 194 -7.81 -26.00 2.17
C PHE A 194 -8.19 -25.54 0.76
N THR A 195 -8.94 -26.34 -0.01
CA THR A 195 -9.41 -25.95 -1.34
C THR A 195 -10.66 -25.07 -1.26
N TYR A 196 -10.41 -23.76 -1.32
CA TYR A 196 -11.27 -22.71 -1.89
C TYR A 196 -12.67 -22.51 -1.30
N GLY A 197 -12.71 -21.67 -0.26
CA GLY A 197 -13.44 -20.40 -0.31
C GLY A 197 -14.96 -20.44 -0.45
N VAL A 198 -15.70 -20.96 0.54
CA VAL A 198 -17.08 -20.50 0.83
C VAL A 198 -17.35 -20.63 2.33
N ARG A 199 -17.58 -19.48 3.00
CA ARG A 199 -18.09 -19.33 4.38
C ARG A 199 -17.34 -20.11 5.47
N HIS A 200 -16.33 -19.46 6.04
CA HIS A 200 -15.62 -19.94 7.22
C HIS A 200 -16.59 -20.23 8.38
N SER A 201 -16.76 -21.51 8.69
CA SER A 201 -17.30 -21.92 9.98
C SER A 201 -16.23 -21.67 11.06
N LYS A 202 -16.64 -21.35 12.29
CA LYS A 202 -15.71 -21.12 13.43
C LYS A 202 -14.74 -22.29 13.69
N LYS A 203 -15.02 -23.49 13.17
CA LYS A 203 -14.21 -24.69 13.33
C LYS A 203 -12.92 -24.65 12.50
N GLU A 204 -12.98 -24.17 11.25
CA GLU A 204 -11.80 -24.06 10.36
C GLU A 204 -10.77 -23.03 10.85
N PHE A 205 -11.23 -21.97 11.51
CA PHE A 205 -10.33 -20.94 12.06
C PHE A 205 -9.41 -21.51 13.15
N ARG A 206 -9.86 -22.51 13.92
CA ARG A 206 -9.04 -23.16 14.95
C ARG A 206 -7.95 -24.05 14.35
N GLU A 207 -8.23 -24.74 13.25
CA GLU A 207 -7.28 -25.68 12.63
C GLU A 207 -6.14 -24.97 11.88
N ASN A 208 -6.42 -23.84 11.23
CA ASN A 208 -5.37 -23.01 10.60
C ASN A 208 -4.36 -22.47 11.62
N TYR A 209 -4.83 -22.10 12.82
CA TYR A 209 -3.99 -21.63 13.92
C TYR A 209 -3.06 -22.74 14.46
N LEU A 210 -3.52 -23.99 14.40
CA LEU A 210 -2.73 -25.17 14.79
C LEU A 210 -1.57 -25.42 13.82
N ILE A 211 -1.79 -25.24 12.51
CA ILE A 211 -0.71 -25.41 11.52
C ILE A 211 0.34 -24.30 11.66
N SER A 212 -0.09 -23.04 11.74
CA SER A 212 0.87 -21.92 11.89
C SER A 212 1.71 -22.09 13.16
N GLY A 213 1.09 -22.49 14.28
CA GLY A 213 1.82 -22.75 15.52
C GLY A 213 2.81 -23.93 15.41
N LYS A 214 2.49 -24.98 14.65
CA LYS A 214 3.44 -26.09 14.38
C LYS A 214 4.61 -25.66 13.50
N ILE A 215 4.35 -24.87 12.45
CA ILE A 215 5.41 -24.32 11.58
C ILE A 215 6.31 -23.37 12.39
N GLU A 216 5.75 -22.55 13.27
CA GLU A 216 6.52 -21.69 14.16
C GLU A 216 7.44 -22.48 15.09
N LYS A 217 6.97 -23.61 15.63
CA LYS A 217 7.82 -24.52 16.42
C LYS A 217 8.96 -25.10 15.59
N LEU A 218 8.69 -25.59 14.38
CA LEU A 218 9.76 -26.06 13.47
C LEU A 218 10.77 -24.96 13.15
N ARG A 219 10.30 -23.72 12.95
CA ARG A 219 11.16 -22.56 12.72
C ARG A 219 12.00 -22.18 13.93
N LYS A 220 11.77 -22.71 15.14
CA LYS A 220 12.68 -22.48 16.27
C LYS A 220 13.95 -23.31 16.18
N GLU A 221 13.88 -24.49 15.55
CA GLU A 221 15.00 -25.42 15.46
C GLU A 221 15.64 -25.47 14.07
N TYR A 222 14.87 -25.13 13.01
CA TYR A 222 15.29 -25.30 11.62
C TYR A 222 15.18 -24.04 10.77
N ILE A 223 16.09 -23.90 9.81
CA ILE A 223 16.11 -22.86 8.78
C ILE A 223 15.42 -23.40 7.53
N PHE A 224 14.34 -22.75 7.10
CA PHE A 224 13.67 -23.03 5.83
C PHE A 224 12.78 -21.86 5.39
N SER A 225 12.72 -21.63 4.07
CA SER A 225 11.79 -20.67 3.47
C SER A 225 10.41 -21.28 3.18
N GLY A 226 10.38 -22.59 2.91
CA GLY A 226 9.19 -23.40 2.69
C GLY A 226 9.44 -24.86 3.08
N LEU A 227 8.38 -25.63 3.27
CA LEU A 227 8.49 -27.06 3.56
C LEU A 227 8.84 -27.82 2.25
N PRO A 228 9.77 -28.78 2.28
CA PRO A 228 10.04 -29.67 1.14
C PRO A 228 8.80 -30.46 0.74
N ALA A 229 8.71 -30.87 -0.53
CA ALA A 229 7.56 -31.62 -1.06
C ALA A 229 7.29 -32.93 -0.30
N THR A 230 8.34 -33.54 0.25
CA THR A 230 8.32 -34.75 1.09
C THR A 230 7.61 -34.57 2.43
N TYR A 231 7.45 -33.33 2.91
CA TYR A 231 6.72 -33.01 4.15
C TYR A 231 5.21 -32.98 3.93
N PHE A 232 4.79 -32.90 2.67
CA PHE A 232 3.40 -33.00 2.31
C PHE A 232 3.06 -34.44 1.98
N TYR A 233 1.80 -34.81 2.20
CA TYR A 233 1.30 -36.11 1.79
C TYR A 233 1.54 -36.30 0.29
N GLN A 234 2.37 -37.27 -0.07
CA GLN A 234 2.51 -37.71 -1.45
C GLN A 234 1.40 -38.71 -1.73
N PRO A 235 0.53 -38.46 -2.71
CA PRO A 235 -0.44 -39.44 -3.17
C PRO A 235 0.26 -40.77 -3.40
N SER A 236 -0.19 -41.82 -2.72
CA SER A 236 0.21 -43.17 -3.08
C SER A 236 -0.11 -43.35 -4.56
N ASN A 237 0.88 -43.74 -5.36
CA ASN A 237 0.62 -44.13 -6.73
C ASN A 237 -0.48 -45.17 -6.71
N LEU A 238 -1.50 -44.99 -7.56
CA LEU A 238 -2.54 -46.00 -7.72
C LEU A 238 -1.85 -47.34 -8.01
N PRO A 239 -2.30 -48.45 -7.39
CA PRO A 239 -1.74 -49.75 -7.69
C PRO A 239 -1.79 -49.95 -9.21
N LEU A 240 -0.63 -50.24 -9.82
CA LEU A 240 -0.50 -50.47 -11.26
C LEU A 240 -1.42 -51.57 -11.75
N ASN A 241 -1.80 -52.48 -10.86
CA ASN A 241 -2.73 -53.57 -11.12
C ASN A 241 -4.09 -53.27 -10.48
N THR A 242 -5.10 -53.04 -11.33
CA THR A 242 -6.49 -52.80 -10.93
C THR A 242 -7.10 -53.98 -10.18
N ASN A 243 -6.57 -55.20 -10.33
CA ASN A 243 -7.09 -56.40 -9.65
C ASN A 243 -6.81 -56.42 -8.14
N VAL A 244 -5.93 -55.53 -7.65
CA VAL A 244 -5.62 -55.38 -6.22
C VAL A 244 -6.67 -54.50 -5.52
N VAL A 245 -7.48 -53.75 -6.29
CA VAL A 245 -8.56 -52.92 -5.75
C VAL A 245 -9.83 -53.75 -5.65
N THR A 246 -10.07 -54.35 -4.47
CA THR A 246 -11.36 -54.98 -4.17
C THR A 246 -12.38 -53.92 -3.79
N MET A 247 -13.34 -53.66 -4.69
CA MET A 247 -14.53 -52.88 -4.36
C MET A 247 -15.36 -53.64 -3.31
N PRO A 248 -15.83 -52.99 -2.23
CA PRO A 248 -16.71 -53.65 -1.27
C PRO A 248 -17.97 -54.17 -1.97
N ASN A 249 -18.30 -55.45 -1.78
CA ASN A 249 -19.39 -56.15 -2.49
C ASN A 249 -20.78 -55.51 -2.32
N HIS A 250 -20.96 -54.65 -1.32
CA HIS A 250 -22.22 -53.95 -1.07
C HIS A 250 -22.41 -52.68 -1.91
N ILE A 251 -21.36 -52.19 -2.57
CA ILE A 251 -21.42 -51.00 -3.42
C ILE A 251 -21.78 -51.41 -4.84
N LYS A 252 -22.97 -51.02 -5.30
CA LYS A 252 -23.44 -51.27 -6.67
C LYS A 252 -23.15 -50.04 -7.54
N LEU A 253 -22.58 -50.26 -8.73
CA LEU A 253 -22.40 -49.22 -9.74
C LEU A 253 -23.59 -49.22 -10.73
N PRO A 254 -24.05 -48.05 -11.23
CA PRO A 254 -23.60 -46.71 -10.87
C PRO A 254 -24.06 -46.32 -9.46
N ILE A 255 -23.25 -45.52 -8.76
CA ILE A 255 -23.56 -45.06 -7.39
C ILE A 255 -24.78 -44.13 -7.47
N ARG A 256 -25.88 -44.50 -6.78
CA ARG A 256 -27.11 -43.71 -6.75
C ARG A 256 -27.33 -42.98 -5.42
N ASP A 257 -26.70 -43.44 -4.33
CA ASP A 257 -26.85 -42.84 -3.00
C ASP A 257 -25.56 -42.12 -2.58
N LYS A 258 -25.71 -40.89 -2.06
CA LYS A 258 -24.64 -40.09 -1.49
C LYS A 258 -24.00 -40.75 -0.26
N LYS A 259 -24.71 -41.64 0.44
CA LYS A 259 -24.16 -42.43 1.56
C LYS A 259 -23.08 -43.41 1.09
N ASP A 260 -23.27 -44.04 -0.07
CA ASP A 260 -22.31 -44.98 -0.64
C ASP A 260 -21.01 -44.28 -1.06
N ILE A 261 -21.11 -43.01 -1.49
CA ILE A 261 -19.95 -42.14 -1.75
C ILE A 261 -19.14 -41.91 -0.46
N ARG A 262 -19.81 -41.69 0.67
CA ARG A 262 -19.11 -41.57 1.96
C ARG A 262 -18.42 -42.86 2.34
N ILE A 263 -19.05 -44.01 2.13
CA ILE A 263 -18.42 -45.31 2.40
C ILE A 263 -17.15 -45.48 1.56
N LEU A 264 -17.16 -45.07 0.28
CA LEU A 264 -15.97 -45.07 -0.60
C LEU A 264 -14.86 -44.11 -0.15
N ILE A 265 -15.24 -42.93 0.36
CA ILE A 265 -14.30 -41.92 0.84
C ILE A 265 -13.74 -42.29 2.21
N ASP A 266 -14.55 -42.93 3.06
CA ASP A 266 -14.23 -43.28 4.43
C ASP A 266 -13.57 -44.67 4.54
N VAL A 267 -13.37 -45.42 3.45
CA VAL A 267 -12.54 -46.65 3.48
C VAL A 267 -11.11 -46.25 3.87
N PRO A 268 -10.66 -46.55 5.09
CA PRO A 268 -9.30 -46.28 5.49
C PRO A 268 -8.41 -47.35 4.84
N GLU A 269 -7.28 -46.92 4.28
CA GLU A 269 -6.04 -47.72 4.12
C GLU A 269 -5.76 -48.54 2.85
N ALA A 270 -6.62 -48.57 1.82
CA ALA A 270 -6.17 -48.98 0.49
C ALA A 270 -6.08 -47.74 -0.40
N GLY A 271 -4.87 -47.26 -0.71
CA GLY A 271 -4.56 -46.02 -1.43
C GLY A 271 -5.10 -45.93 -2.86
N VAL A 272 -6.42 -45.99 -3.02
CA VAL A 272 -7.12 -45.95 -4.29
C VAL A 272 -8.03 -44.75 -4.25
N GLN A 273 -7.61 -43.66 -4.88
CA GLN A 273 -8.55 -42.64 -5.31
C GLN A 273 -9.30 -43.18 -6.53
N LEU A 274 -10.60 -43.41 -6.38
CA LEU A 274 -11.47 -43.54 -7.54
C LEU A 274 -11.53 -42.19 -8.26
N PRO A 275 -11.46 -42.16 -9.60
CA PRO A 275 -11.71 -40.94 -10.35
C PRO A 275 -13.17 -40.54 -10.10
N ILE A 276 -13.38 -39.54 -9.26
CA ILE A 276 -14.66 -38.87 -9.16
C ILE A 276 -14.89 -38.24 -10.53
N ASN A 277 -15.72 -38.89 -11.35
CA ASN A 277 -16.21 -38.31 -12.58
C ASN A 277 -17.02 -37.07 -12.19
N ARG A 278 -16.41 -35.88 -12.36
CA ARG A 278 -16.93 -34.57 -11.93
C ARG A 278 -18.17 -34.10 -12.70
N ALA A 279 -18.89 -34.99 -13.37
CA ALA A 279 -19.99 -34.63 -14.26
C ALA A 279 -21.22 -34.04 -13.52
N ASP A 280 -21.41 -34.36 -12.24
CA ASP A 280 -22.67 -34.04 -11.54
C ASP A 280 -22.57 -32.95 -10.46
N LEU A 281 -21.40 -32.33 -10.30
CA LEU A 281 -21.25 -31.05 -9.60
C LEU A 281 -20.87 -30.01 -10.65
N LYS A 282 -21.88 -29.42 -11.30
CA LYS A 282 -21.70 -28.20 -12.10
C LYS A 282 -21.35 -27.03 -11.18
N TYR A 283 -20.13 -27.04 -10.66
CA TYR A 283 -19.46 -25.81 -10.32
C TYR A 283 -19.09 -25.20 -11.67
N GLU A 284 -19.87 -24.23 -12.14
CA GLU A 284 -19.44 -23.39 -13.24
C GLU A 284 -18.18 -22.67 -12.74
N GLY A 285 -17.02 -23.22 -13.11
CA GLY A 285 -15.74 -22.62 -12.79
C GLY A 285 -15.78 -21.18 -13.28
N LYS A 286 -15.33 -20.24 -12.44
CA LYS A 286 -15.27 -18.84 -12.84
C LYS A 286 -14.50 -18.73 -14.15
N GLU A 287 -15.11 -18.09 -15.12
CA GLU A 287 -14.54 -17.97 -16.45
C GLU A 287 -13.32 -17.02 -16.42
N VAL A 288 -12.44 -17.18 -17.38
CA VAL A 288 -11.37 -16.21 -17.62
C VAL A 288 -12.01 -14.93 -18.14
N LEU A 289 -11.58 -13.78 -17.62
CA LEU A 289 -12.12 -12.49 -18.02
C LEU A 289 -11.86 -12.24 -19.53
N SER A 290 -12.94 -12.10 -20.30
CA SER A 290 -12.94 -11.84 -21.74
C SER A 290 -12.86 -10.33 -22.06
N SER A 291 -13.01 -9.95 -23.33
CA SER A 291 -13.15 -8.56 -23.78
C SER A 291 -14.38 -7.89 -23.17
N VAL A 292 -14.33 -6.55 -23.06
CA VAL A 292 -15.39 -5.74 -22.43
C VAL A 292 -16.78 -6.03 -23.04
N ASP A 293 -16.89 -6.08 -24.37
CA ASP A 293 -18.17 -6.32 -25.06
C ASP A 293 -18.76 -7.70 -24.78
N THR A 294 -17.90 -8.72 -24.69
CA THR A 294 -18.31 -10.08 -24.32
C THR A 294 -18.82 -10.10 -22.90
N VAL A 295 -18.09 -9.47 -21.97
CA VAL A 295 -18.49 -9.37 -20.56
C VAL A 295 -19.81 -8.62 -20.41
N ILE A 296 -20.03 -7.52 -21.14
CA ILE A 296 -21.32 -6.80 -21.13
C ILE A 296 -22.45 -7.74 -21.56
N THR A 297 -22.29 -8.42 -22.69
CA THR A 297 -23.32 -9.30 -23.27
C THR A 297 -23.66 -10.47 -22.33
N GLU A 298 -22.64 -11.05 -21.70
CA GLU A 298 -22.83 -12.14 -20.76
C GLU A 298 -23.42 -11.69 -19.42
N MET A 299 -22.99 -10.54 -18.90
CA MET A 299 -23.52 -10.00 -17.64
C MET A 299 -24.99 -9.62 -17.76
N VAL A 300 -25.44 -9.13 -18.92
CA VAL A 300 -26.87 -8.89 -19.20
C VAL A 300 -27.69 -10.19 -19.17
N LYS A 301 -27.10 -11.32 -19.57
CA LYS A 301 -27.75 -12.64 -19.50
C LYS A 301 -27.71 -13.25 -18.09
N LYS A 302 -26.59 -13.06 -17.38
CA LYS A 302 -26.32 -13.67 -16.07
C LYS A 302 -26.92 -12.87 -14.90
N THR A 303 -27.24 -11.59 -15.09
CA THR A 303 -27.73 -10.70 -14.03
C THR A 303 -28.86 -9.80 -14.55
N GLU A 304 -29.88 -9.56 -13.71
CA GLU A 304 -30.95 -8.59 -14.01
C GLU A 304 -30.47 -7.13 -13.86
N GLU A 305 -29.28 -6.90 -13.28
CA GLU A 305 -28.72 -5.57 -13.08
C GLU A 305 -28.03 -5.06 -14.35
N VAL A 306 -28.44 -3.88 -14.82
CA VAL A 306 -27.77 -3.21 -15.95
C VAL A 306 -26.40 -2.70 -15.52
N MET A 307 -25.35 -3.45 -15.86
CA MET A 307 -23.96 -3.05 -15.66
C MET A 307 -23.53 -2.12 -16.80
N VAL A 308 -23.07 -0.91 -16.45
CA VAL A 308 -22.48 0.04 -17.42
C VAL A 308 -20.97 -0.15 -17.42
N LEU A 309 -20.45 -0.70 -18.52
CA LEU A 309 -19.02 -0.74 -18.84
C LEU A 309 -18.78 0.06 -20.12
N PRO A 310 -17.60 0.69 -20.29
CA PRO A 310 -16.51 0.80 -19.31
C PRO A 310 -16.89 1.66 -18.08
N ILE A 311 -16.22 1.44 -16.94
CA ILE A 311 -16.52 2.13 -15.68
C ILE A 311 -16.10 3.60 -15.80
N THR A 312 -17.06 4.51 -15.76
CA THR A 312 -16.84 5.96 -15.84
C THR A 312 -16.84 6.66 -14.47
N ASP A 313 -17.55 6.09 -13.49
CA ASP A 313 -17.70 6.65 -12.15
C ASP A 313 -16.83 5.92 -11.12
N ARG A 314 -15.90 6.66 -10.50
CA ARG A 314 -14.98 6.16 -9.48
C ARG A 314 -15.69 5.59 -8.25
N VAL A 315 -16.88 6.10 -7.91
CA VAL A 315 -17.68 5.63 -6.76
C VAL A 315 -18.24 4.23 -7.00
N LYS A 316 -18.46 3.84 -8.26
CA LYS A 316 -19.05 2.53 -8.63
C LYS A 316 -18.02 1.41 -8.79
N VAL A 317 -16.72 1.73 -8.89
CA VAL A 317 -15.63 0.77 -9.19
C VAL A 317 -15.65 -0.45 -8.27
N SER A 318 -15.75 -0.25 -6.94
CA SER A 318 -15.70 -1.35 -5.97
C SER A 318 -16.88 -2.32 -6.11
N ASN A 319 -18.08 -1.81 -6.36
CA ASN A 319 -19.28 -2.64 -6.51
C ASN A 319 -19.24 -3.45 -7.80
N ILE A 320 -18.81 -2.83 -8.90
CA ILE A 320 -18.66 -3.48 -10.21
C ILE A 320 -17.58 -4.58 -10.14
N ILE A 321 -16.42 -4.33 -9.52
CA ILE A 321 -15.36 -5.34 -9.34
C ILE A 321 -15.86 -6.53 -8.52
N LYS A 322 -16.57 -6.28 -7.41
CA LYS A 322 -17.16 -7.34 -6.59
C LYS A 322 -18.17 -8.19 -7.38
N LEU A 323 -18.96 -7.55 -8.24
CA LEU A 323 -19.94 -8.24 -9.07
C LEU A 323 -19.23 -9.12 -10.12
N LEU A 324 -18.22 -8.60 -10.81
CA LEU A 324 -17.42 -9.37 -11.78
C LEU A 324 -16.71 -10.55 -11.13
N HIS A 325 -16.17 -10.39 -9.91
CA HIS A 325 -15.53 -11.50 -9.18
C HIS A 325 -16.48 -12.64 -8.81
N LYS A 326 -17.81 -12.46 -8.88
CA LYS A 326 -18.74 -13.58 -8.70
C LYS A 326 -18.67 -14.55 -9.87
N PHE A 327 -18.43 -14.06 -11.08
CA PHE A 327 -18.51 -14.82 -12.33
C PHE A 327 -17.14 -15.10 -12.98
N TYR A 328 -16.16 -14.21 -12.79
CA TYR A 328 -14.87 -14.28 -13.44
C TYR A 328 -13.70 -14.38 -12.44
N ASN A 329 -12.63 -15.03 -12.87
CA ASN A 329 -11.38 -15.11 -12.11
C ASN A 329 -10.32 -14.19 -12.74
N PHE A 330 -10.02 -13.07 -12.09
CA PHE A 330 -8.99 -12.13 -12.53
C PHE A 330 -8.22 -11.58 -11.33
N LYS A 331 -6.94 -11.26 -11.52
CA LYS A 331 -6.12 -10.59 -10.50
C LYS A 331 -6.25 -9.07 -10.58
N TYR A 332 -6.36 -8.55 -11.80
CA TYR A 332 -6.54 -7.13 -12.12
C TYR A 332 -7.50 -7.01 -13.31
N LEU A 333 -8.29 -5.95 -13.35
CA LEU A 333 -9.10 -5.62 -14.52
C LEU A 333 -8.21 -4.95 -15.58
N PRO A 334 -8.32 -5.34 -16.87
CA PRO A 334 -7.69 -4.61 -17.97
C PRO A 334 -8.12 -3.13 -17.98
N SER A 335 -7.24 -2.24 -18.45
CA SER A 335 -7.51 -0.80 -18.50
C SER A 335 -8.73 -0.44 -19.35
N GLU A 336 -9.08 -1.28 -20.32
CA GLU A 336 -10.25 -1.17 -21.19
C GLU A 336 -11.58 -1.10 -20.41
N PHE A 337 -11.62 -1.72 -19.22
CA PHE A 337 -12.77 -1.68 -18.32
C PHE A 337 -12.95 -0.32 -17.63
N PHE A 338 -12.04 0.63 -17.83
CA PHE A 338 -12.06 1.95 -17.19
C PHE A 338 -12.05 3.07 -18.23
N HIS A 339 -13.04 3.96 -18.13
CA HIS A 339 -13.05 5.26 -18.81
C HIS A 339 -13.33 6.34 -17.76
N ILE A 340 -12.58 6.28 -16.66
CA ILE A 340 -12.64 7.32 -15.63
C ILE A 340 -11.88 8.50 -16.21
N PRO A 341 -12.55 9.63 -16.55
CA PRO A 341 -11.84 10.78 -17.07
C PRO A 341 -10.76 11.15 -16.06
N ALA A 342 -9.52 11.30 -16.53
CA ALA A 342 -8.46 11.87 -15.70
C ALA A 342 -9.04 13.13 -15.08
N ILE A 343 -8.94 13.25 -13.75
CA ILE A 343 -9.33 14.48 -13.06
C ILE A 343 -8.56 15.57 -13.79
N ALA A 344 -9.27 16.38 -14.58
CA ALA A 344 -8.62 17.35 -15.44
C ALA A 344 -7.67 18.13 -14.53
N ASN A 345 -6.37 18.05 -14.81
CA ASN A 345 -5.42 18.96 -14.21
C ASN A 345 -6.05 20.33 -14.44
N PRO A 346 -6.37 21.09 -13.38
CA PRO A 346 -7.08 22.35 -13.55
C PRO A 346 -6.33 23.16 -14.59
N VAL A 347 -6.93 23.33 -15.77
CA VAL A 347 -6.33 24.06 -16.87
C VAL A 347 -6.33 25.51 -16.40
N PHE A 348 -5.17 25.95 -15.92
CA PHE A 348 -4.92 27.34 -15.64
C PHE A 348 -4.73 28.04 -16.98
N SER A 349 -5.84 28.49 -17.58
CA SER A 349 -5.77 29.53 -18.59
C SER A 349 -5.34 30.82 -17.89
N ILE A 350 -4.02 31.05 -17.90
CA ILE A 350 -3.47 32.36 -17.59
C ILE A 350 -3.98 33.30 -18.68
N PRO A 351 -4.77 34.34 -18.37
CA PRO A 351 -5.09 35.34 -19.35
C PRO A 351 -3.78 36.03 -19.74
N VAL A 352 -3.39 35.89 -21.00
CA VAL A 352 -2.30 36.68 -21.60
C VAL A 352 -2.82 38.11 -21.74
N THR A 353 -2.73 38.88 -20.66
CA THR A 353 -2.90 40.32 -20.74
C THR A 353 -1.57 40.90 -21.22
N GLN A 354 -1.63 41.54 -22.37
CA GLN A 354 -0.55 42.21 -23.07
C GLN A 354 0.27 43.12 -22.13
N ILE A 355 1.56 42.82 -21.95
CA ILE A 355 2.53 43.81 -21.48
C ILE A 355 3.07 44.49 -22.73
N GLN A 356 2.36 45.52 -23.21
CA GLN A 356 2.99 46.59 -23.97
C GLN A 356 3.34 47.70 -22.96
N ASN A 357 4.63 47.88 -22.68
CA ASN A 357 5.13 49.15 -22.17
C ASN A 357 6.46 49.47 -22.88
N PRO A 358 6.45 50.32 -23.93
CA PRO A 358 7.66 50.62 -24.72
C PRO A 358 8.64 51.63 -24.08
N ASN A 359 8.42 52.12 -22.85
CA ASN A 359 9.12 53.32 -22.35
C ASN A 359 9.85 53.17 -21.01
N ALA A 360 10.50 52.04 -20.75
CA ALA A 360 11.49 51.96 -19.67
C ALA A 360 12.89 52.31 -20.21
N LYS A 361 13.30 53.57 -20.00
CA LYS A 361 14.68 54.06 -20.22
C LYS A 361 15.68 53.22 -19.43
N ILE A 362 16.60 52.58 -20.14
CA ILE A 362 17.79 51.91 -19.61
C ILE A 362 18.79 52.99 -19.15
N PRO A 363 19.23 53.02 -17.87
CA PRO A 363 20.40 53.80 -17.49
C PRO A 363 21.67 53.08 -17.96
N ASN A 364 22.49 53.83 -18.67
CA ASN A 364 23.73 53.38 -19.28
C ASN A 364 24.77 53.00 -18.21
N ALA A 365 25.46 51.90 -18.45
CA ALA A 365 26.51 51.34 -17.63
C ALA A 365 27.75 52.25 -17.55
N LYS A 366 28.41 52.26 -16.39
CA LYS A 366 29.87 52.42 -16.22
C LYS A 366 30.25 52.09 -14.78
N SER A 367 30.87 50.93 -14.56
CA SER A 367 31.87 50.78 -13.50
C SER A 367 32.74 49.57 -13.80
N GLN A 368 34.03 49.83 -13.68
CA GLN A 368 35.16 48.97 -13.97
C GLN A 368 35.21 47.80 -12.98
N PHE A 369 35.53 46.60 -13.48
CA PHE A 369 36.14 45.55 -12.67
C PHE A 369 37.39 45.05 -13.40
N GLN A 370 38.52 45.37 -12.78
CA GLN A 370 39.87 44.98 -13.14
C GLN A 370 40.12 43.63 -12.44
N MET A 371 40.41 42.57 -13.19
CA MET A 371 40.83 41.30 -12.61
C MET A 371 42.31 41.36 -12.20
N PRO A 372 42.73 40.77 -11.07
CA PRO A 372 44.13 40.57 -10.79
C PRO A 372 44.68 39.33 -11.52
N ASN A 373 45.90 39.53 -11.99
CA ASN A 373 46.80 38.62 -12.68
C ASN A 373 47.25 37.46 -11.74
N PRO A 374 47.29 36.19 -12.18
CA PRO A 374 47.87 35.12 -11.38
C PRO A 374 49.33 34.92 -11.77
N ASN A 375 50.24 35.44 -10.96
CA ASN A 375 51.62 34.98 -10.88
C ASN A 375 52.03 35.09 -9.41
N TYR A 376 52.26 33.94 -8.76
CA TYR A 376 53.45 33.61 -7.95
C TYR A 376 53.17 32.42 -7.00
N PHE A 377 54.06 31.42 -7.14
CA PHE A 377 54.40 30.28 -6.28
C PHE A 377 53.40 29.14 -6.07
#